data_AF-A0A377XQP3-F1
#
_entry.id   AF-A0A377XQP3-F1
#
_cell.length_a   1.000
_cell.length_b   1.000
_cell.length_c   1.000
_cell.angle_alpha   90.00
_cell.angle_beta   90.00
_cell.angle_gamma   90.00
#
_symmetry.space_group_name_H-M   'P 1'
#
loop_
_entity.id
_entity.type
_entity.pdbx_description
1 polymer ?
#
loop_
_entity_poly.entity_id
_entity_poly.type
_entity_poly.pdbx_seq_one_letter_code
_entity_poly.pdbx_strand_id
1 'polypeptide(L)' 'MKQIKELQRLLGKKTMENELLKEAVEYGRAKKWIAHAPLLPGDGE' A
#
# COMPACT_ATOMS: atom_id res chain seq x y z
N MET A 1 -1.54 24.63 13.61
CA MET A 1 -1.19 23.50 14.51
C MET A 1 -2.21 22.35 14.49
N LYS A 2 -3.52 22.57 14.73
CA LYS A 2 -4.53 21.49 14.75
C LYS A 2 -4.63 20.70 13.44
N GLN A 3 -4.60 21.39 12.31
CA GLN A 3 -4.70 20.77 10.98
C GLN A 3 -3.48 19.89 10.64
N ILE A 4 -2.27 20.28 11.07
CA ILE A 4 -1.04 19.49 10.86
C ILE A 4 -1.12 18.17 11.64
N LYS A 5 -1.57 18.20 12.90
CA LYS A 5 -1.74 16.97 13.71
C LYS A 5 -2.77 16.03 13.10
N GLU A 6 -3.86 16.57 12.57
CA GLU A 6 -4.89 15.77 11.93
C GLU A 6 -4.41 15.14 10.62
N LEU A 7 -3.66 15.89 9.81
CA LEU A 7 -3.03 15.37 8.60
C LEU A 7 -2.00 14.29 8.92
N GLN A 8 -1.17 14.46 9.95
CA GLN A 8 -0.23 13.42 10.40
C GLN A 8 -0.94 12.15 10.85
N ARG A 9 -2.06 12.28 11.56
CA ARG A 9 -2.90 11.14 11.98
C ARG A 9 -3.48 10.40 10.77
N LEU A 10 -4.03 11.13 9.79
CA LEU A 10 -4.58 10.57 8.57
C LEU A 10 -3.50 9.90 7.72
N LEU A 11 -2.34 10.53 7.60
CA LEU A 11 -1.19 9.98 6.89
C LEU A 11 -0.75 8.66 7.52
N GLY A 12 -0.56 8.62 8.85
CA GLY A 12 -0.17 7.38 9.54
C GLY A 12 -1.14 6.22 9.31
N LYS A 13 -2.45 6.50 9.28
CA LYS A 13 -3.45 5.48 8.91
C LYS A 13 -3.27 4.99 7.48
N LYS A 14 -3.10 5.91 6.53
CA LYS A 14 -2.97 5.54 5.11
C LYS A 14 -1.67 4.81 4.81
N THR A 15 -0.59 5.14 5.50
CA THR A 15 0.69 4.42 5.43
C THR A 15 0.52 2.97 5.88
N MET A 16 -0.18 2.73 7.00
CA MET A 16 -0.43 1.36 7.48
C MET A 16 -1.31 0.55 6.51
N GLU A 17 -2.37 1.16 5.98
CA GLU A 17 -3.20 0.52 4.94
C GLU A 17 -2.38 0.15 3.70
N ASN A 18 -1.46 1.02 3.27
CA ASN A 18 -0.65 0.80 2.09
C ASN A 18 0.32 -0.40 2.28
N GLU A 19 0.99 -0.49 3.43
CA GLU A 19 1.90 -1.60 3.72
C GLU A 19 1.15 -2.95 3.77
N LEU A 20 -0.05 -2.99 4.37
CA LEU A 20 -0.89 -4.20 4.37
C LEU A 20 -1.30 -4.61 2.95
N LEU A 21 -1.63 -3.64 2.08
CA LEU A 21 -1.99 -3.91 0.69
C LEU A 21 -0.78 -4.42 -0.10
N LYS A 22 0.41 -3.85 0.10
CA LYS A 22 1.65 -4.35 -0.51
C LYS A 22 1.92 -5.80 -0.11
N GLU A 23 1.77 -6.14 1.17
CA GLU A 23 1.92 -7.50 1.66
C GLU A 23 0.90 -8.46 1.04
N ALA A 24 -0.38 -8.06 0.96
CA ALA A 24 -1.42 -8.86 0.33
C ALA A 24 -1.15 -9.09 -1.17
N VAL A 25 -0.64 -8.08 -1.87
CA VAL A 25 -0.23 -8.20 -3.28
C VAL A 25 0.95 -9.15 -3.41
N GLU A 26 1.97 -9.05 -2.58
CA GLU A 26 3.14 -9.93 -2.63
C GLU A 26 2.76 -11.38 -2.33
N TYR A 27 1.89 -11.60 -1.33
CA TYR A 27 1.34 -12.91 -1.02
C TYR A 27 0.53 -13.48 -2.18
N GLY A 28 -0.31 -12.65 -2.83
CA GLY A 28 -1.08 -13.03 -3.99
C GLY A 28 -0.22 -13.38 -5.21
N ARG A 29 0.91 -12.68 -5.40
CA ARG A 29 1.93 -13.01 -6.41
C ARG A 29 2.59 -14.36 -6.10
N ALA A 30 3.08 -14.55 -4.87
CA ALA A 30 3.74 -15.77 -4.43
C ALA A 30 2.84 -17.02 -4.60
N LYS A 31 1.54 -16.86 -4.33
CA LYS A 31 0.55 -17.94 -4.49
C LYS A 31 -0.05 -18.07 -5.90
N LYS A 32 0.37 -17.22 -6.86
CA LYS A 32 -0.20 -17.12 -8.22
C LYS A 32 -1.72 -16.89 -8.23
N TRP A 33 -2.25 -16.28 -7.17
CA TRP A 33 -3.68 -15.93 -7.07
C TRP A 33 -4.01 -14.67 -7.85
N ILE A 34 -3.03 -13.78 -7.99
CA ILE A 34 -3.11 -12.63 -8.88
C ILE A 34 -2.53 -13.12 -10.21
N ALA A 35 -3.40 -13.33 -11.21
CA ALA A 35 -2.98 -13.63 -12.57
C ALA A 35 -1.97 -12.57 -13.03
N HIS A 36 -1.04 -12.94 -13.92
CA HIS A 36 0.01 -12.08 -14.50
C HIS A 36 -0.51 -10.88 -15.32
N ALA A 37 -1.61 -10.24 -14.92
CA ALA A 37 -1.93 -8.90 -15.36
C ALA A 37 -0.73 -7.99 -15.04
N PRO A 38 -0.38 -7.03 -15.91
CA PRO A 38 0.66 -6.06 -15.63
C PRO A 38 0.21 -5.30 -14.39
N LEU A 39 0.77 -5.69 -13.24
CA LEU A 39 0.60 -4.91 -12.01
C LEU A 39 1.23 -3.55 -12.29
N LEU A 40 0.57 -2.49 -11.83
CA LEU A 40 1.03 -1.11 -11.93
C LEU A 40 2.54 -1.07 -11.68
N PRO A 41 3.32 -0.29 -12.46
CA PRO A 41 4.77 -0.21 -12.29
C PRO A 41 5.04 -0.03 -10.80
N GLY A 42 5.67 -1.04 -10.19
CA GLY A 42 5.93 -1.02 -8.76
C GLY A 42 6.70 0.25 -8.48
N ASP A 43 6.18 1.06 -7.54
CA ASP A 43 6.64 2.41 -7.21
C ASP A 43 8.16 2.52 -7.43
N GLY A 44 8.51 2.96 -8.63
CA GLY A 44 9.87 2.98 -9.13
C GLY A 44 10.45 4.34 -8.77
N GLU A 45 11.34 4.32 -7.79
CA GLU A 45 12.03 5.47 -7.16
C GLU A 45 11.16 6.41 -6.30
#